data_AF-A0A023GLW8-F1
#
_entry.id   AF-A0A023GLW8-F1
#
_cell.length_a   1.000
_cell.length_b   1.000
_cell.length_c   1.000
_cell.angle_alpha   90.00
_cell.angle_beta   90.00
_cell.angle_gamma   90.00
#
_symmetry.space_group_name_H-M   'P 1'
#
loop_
_entity.id
_entity.type
_entity.pdbx_description
1 polymer ?
#
loop_
_entity_poly.entity_id
_entity_poly.type
_entity_poly.pdbx_seq_one_letter_code
_entity_poly.pdbx_strand_id
1 'polypeptide(L)'
;MSSWALDADEQEKILSGLSNEVGGVSLDGSGDGFRNTQAGGTGGGTCDGGSAQPPSANNVEEPDISPAEASLMQKILRSRLIKSTHDVEVQRKDPKSPLYSIKTFEELKLRPELLKGVYSIGFDLPSKIQETALPTLLADPPQNMIAQSQSGTGKTAAFILASLSRVEEEQRYPQVLILSPTYELAIQTGEVAKRMAQFCTRITFCYAVRGVTFSHGEKIQDQVILGTPGKIIDWAFKFKFFDLSRIKVFVLDEADIMIAQQGHHDQSIRIHKRLSPNCQMMLFSATYDKEVMEFAEMIISNPVVIRLRKEEESLENIRQYYVMCSSMDEKFQAISNIYGVLAIGQ
;
A
#
# COMPACT_ATOMS: atom_id res chain seq x y z
N MET A 1 14.21 29.52 18.87
CA MET A 1 13.08 28.64 18.51
C MET A 1 13.66 27.55 17.64
N SER A 2 13.57 26.32 18.11
CA SER A 2 14.24 25.14 17.56
C SER A 2 13.51 24.61 16.33
N SER A 3 14.29 24.09 15.37
CA SER A 3 13.88 23.56 14.04
C SER A 3 12.60 22.72 14.04
N TRP A 4 12.35 21.97 15.12
CA TRP A 4 11.17 21.11 15.25
C TRP A 4 9.83 21.87 15.26
N ALA A 5 9.81 23.11 15.75
CA ALA A 5 8.59 23.92 15.79
C ALA A 5 8.24 24.45 14.38
N LEU A 6 9.27 24.71 13.55
CA LEU A 6 9.08 25.12 12.16
C LEU A 6 8.61 23.96 11.29
N ASP A 7 9.15 22.75 11.52
CA ASP A 7 8.75 21.54 10.80
C ASP A 7 7.33 21.08 11.17
N ALA A 8 6.91 21.27 12.43
CA ALA A 8 5.55 20.99 12.89
C ALA A 8 4.52 21.97 12.30
N ASP A 9 4.83 23.27 12.28
CA ASP A 9 3.98 24.30 11.67
C ASP A 9 3.84 24.11 10.14
N GLU A 10 4.89 23.61 9.47
CA GLU A 10 4.84 23.30 8.04
C GLU A 10 3.98 22.05 7.75
N GLN A 11 4.03 21.04 8.61
CA GLN A 11 3.16 19.87 8.53
C GLN A 11 1.69 20.20 8.83
N GLU A 12 1.42 21.10 9.79
CA GLU A 12 0.06 21.55 10.10
C GLU A 12 -0.55 22.38 8.96
N LYS A 13 0.28 23.17 8.26
CA LYS A 13 -0.13 23.86 7.01
C LYS A 13 -0.48 22.89 5.88
N ILE A 14 0.26 21.81 5.70
CA ILE A 14 -0.03 20.79 4.69
C ILE A 14 -1.35 20.06 5.00
N LEU A 15 -1.57 19.72 6.27
CA LEU A 15 -2.80 19.08 6.72
C LEU A 15 -4.03 20.01 6.61
N SER A 16 -3.89 21.28 6.96
CA SER A 16 -4.97 22.27 6.82
C SER A 16 -5.31 22.59 5.35
N GLY A 17 -4.32 22.55 4.46
CA GLY A 17 -4.52 22.69 3.01
C GLY A 17 -5.33 21.53 2.41
N LEU A 18 -5.09 20.30 2.90
CA LEU A 18 -5.83 19.11 2.48
C LEU A 18 -7.27 19.08 3.02
N SER A 19 -7.55 19.68 4.19
CA SER A 19 -8.92 19.80 4.71
C SER A 19 -9.77 20.83 3.94
N ASN A 20 -9.16 21.90 3.41
CA ASN A 20 -9.90 22.93 2.67
C ASN A 20 -10.31 22.53 1.25
N GLU A 21 -9.68 21.51 0.65
CA GLU A 21 -10.09 21.00 -0.68
C GLU A 21 -11.20 19.92 -0.62
N VAL A 22 -11.57 19.45 0.58
CA VAL A 22 -12.62 18.44 0.79
C VAL A 22 -13.95 19.07 1.24
N GLY A 23 -13.95 20.34 1.66
CA GLY A 23 -15.13 21.07 2.14
C GLY A 23 -15.75 22.01 1.12
N GLY A 24 -16.43 21.47 0.10
CA GLY A 24 -17.08 22.27 -0.95
C GLY A 24 -18.43 21.72 -1.39
N VAL A 25 -19.36 21.51 -0.44
CA VAL A 25 -20.78 21.26 -0.76
C VAL A 25 -21.61 22.34 -0.09
N SER A 26 -22.00 23.34 -0.88
CA SER A 26 -22.96 24.37 -0.52
C SER A 26 -24.35 23.74 -0.32
N LEU A 27 -24.93 23.91 0.86
CA LEU A 27 -26.35 23.70 1.11
C LEU A 27 -27.07 25.04 0.94
N ASP A 28 -27.61 25.28 -0.26
CA ASP A 28 -28.59 26.35 -0.47
C ASP A 28 -29.95 25.88 0.04
N GLY A 29 -30.42 26.54 1.09
CA GLY A 29 -31.79 26.46 1.57
C GLY A 29 -32.71 27.33 0.71
N SER A 30 -33.80 26.74 0.23
CA SER A 30 -35.00 27.47 -0.17
C SER A 30 -36.20 26.55 0.10
N GLY A 31 -37.04 26.95 1.05
CA GLY A 31 -38.26 26.23 1.37
C GLY A 31 -39.34 26.45 0.32
N ASP A 32 -40.28 25.51 0.27
CA ASP A 32 -41.69 25.86 0.30
C ASP A 32 -42.53 24.65 0.72
N GLY A 33 -43.56 24.92 1.51
CA GLY A 33 -44.31 23.91 2.27
C GLY A 33 -45.30 23.10 1.45
N PHE A 34 -45.84 22.02 2.02
CA PHE A 34 -47.22 21.59 1.75
C PHE A 34 -47.75 20.60 2.82
N ARG A 35 -48.85 21.05 3.45
CA ARG A 35 -50.03 20.31 3.95
C ARG A 35 -49.92 19.12 4.91
N ASN A 36 -50.31 19.45 6.13
CA ASN A 36 -51.19 18.74 7.07
C ASN A 36 -52.27 17.84 6.43
N THR A 37 -52.39 16.59 6.91
CA THR A 37 -53.69 15.88 7.00
C THR A 37 -53.69 14.87 8.15
N GLN A 38 -54.62 15.08 9.08
CA GLN A 38 -55.07 14.13 10.11
C GLN A 38 -55.99 13.07 9.50
N ALA A 39 -55.86 11.84 9.98
CA ALA A 39 -56.91 10.83 10.20
C ALA A 39 -56.23 9.70 10.99
N GLY A 40 -56.74 9.06 12.03
CA GLY A 40 -58.07 8.91 12.63
C GLY A 40 -57.97 7.57 13.38
N GLY A 41 -58.25 7.55 14.68
CA GLY A 41 -58.03 6.38 15.53
C GLY A 41 -59.09 5.28 15.38
N THR A 42 -58.75 4.07 15.83
CA THR A 42 -59.42 3.29 16.90
C THR A 42 -59.05 1.80 16.82
N GLY A 43 -58.82 1.17 17.97
CA GLY A 43 -59.23 -0.23 18.19
C GLY A 43 -58.17 -1.22 18.70
N GLY A 44 -58.36 -1.67 19.95
CA GLY A 44 -58.21 -3.08 20.35
C GLY A 44 -56.85 -3.49 20.90
N GLY A 45 -56.77 -3.67 22.23
CA GLY A 45 -55.57 -4.15 22.91
C GLY A 45 -55.45 -5.67 22.97
N THR A 46 -54.26 -6.12 23.34
CA THR A 46 -54.02 -7.23 24.29
C THR A 46 -52.62 -7.07 24.88
N CYS A 47 -52.55 -7.28 26.18
CA CYS A 47 -51.36 -7.40 27.00
C CYS A 47 -50.69 -8.75 26.78
N ASP A 48 -49.38 -8.76 26.55
CA ASP A 48 -48.54 -9.92 26.87
C ASP A 48 -47.11 -9.49 27.21
N GLY A 49 -46.51 -10.20 28.17
CA GLY A 49 -45.36 -9.78 28.97
C GLY A 49 -44.05 -9.63 28.19
N GLY A 50 -43.49 -8.42 28.23
CA GLY A 50 -42.12 -8.14 27.79
C GLY A 50 -41.10 -8.41 28.89
N SER A 51 -40.22 -9.39 28.69
CA SER A 51 -38.94 -9.46 29.39
C SER A 51 -38.07 -8.28 28.95
N ALA A 52 -37.88 -7.32 29.85
CA ALA A 52 -37.02 -6.16 29.63
C ALA A 52 -35.56 -6.60 29.44
N GLN A 53 -35.10 -6.61 28.19
CA GLN A 53 -33.67 -6.56 27.87
C GLN A 53 -33.15 -5.16 28.17
N PRO A 54 -31.96 -5.02 28.77
CA PRO A 54 -31.37 -3.70 29.01
C PRO A 54 -31.08 -3.01 27.67
N PRO A 55 -31.24 -1.67 27.59
CA PRO A 55 -30.99 -0.95 26.35
C PRO A 55 -29.52 -1.06 25.96
N SER A 56 -29.30 -1.48 24.71
CA SER A 56 -28.00 -1.55 24.05
C SER A 56 -27.29 -0.19 24.15
N ALA A 57 -26.10 -0.20 24.76
CA ALA A 57 -25.22 0.95 24.81
C ALA A 57 -25.02 1.55 23.40
N ASN A 58 -25.09 2.87 23.31
CA ASN A 58 -24.80 3.64 22.10
C ASN A 58 -23.51 3.14 21.45
N ASN A 59 -23.64 2.52 20.27
CA ASN A 59 -22.53 2.30 19.36
C ASN A 59 -22.03 3.67 18.91
N VAL A 60 -20.97 4.16 19.56
CA VAL A 60 -20.10 5.14 18.93
C VAL A 60 -19.41 4.36 17.82
N GLU A 61 -19.88 4.52 16.58
CA GLU A 61 -19.23 3.95 15.41
C GLU A 61 -17.80 4.52 15.36
N GLU A 62 -16.81 3.70 15.75
CA GLU A 62 -15.42 4.01 15.44
C GLU A 62 -15.31 4.16 13.93
N PRO A 63 -14.62 5.20 13.41
CA PRO A 63 -14.49 5.37 11.97
C PRO A 63 -13.78 4.13 11.39
N ASP A 64 -14.48 3.40 10.52
CA ASP A 64 -13.96 2.23 9.82
C ASP A 64 -12.93 2.67 8.78
N ILE A 65 -11.66 2.75 9.20
CA ILE A 65 -10.54 3.10 8.34
C ILE A 65 -10.31 1.93 7.38
N SER A 66 -10.38 2.19 6.07
CA SER A 66 -10.15 1.13 5.09
C SER A 66 -8.70 0.62 5.14
N PRO A 67 -8.42 -0.65 4.77
CA PRO A 67 -7.06 -1.19 4.76
C PRO A 67 -6.08 -0.38 3.91
N ALA A 68 -6.57 0.23 2.83
CA ALA A 68 -5.77 1.09 1.96
C ALA A 68 -5.38 2.42 2.63
N GLU A 69 -6.31 3.05 3.36
CA GLU A 69 -6.03 4.26 4.13
C GLU A 69 -5.06 3.97 5.27
N ALA A 70 -5.23 2.86 5.97
CA ALA A 70 -4.29 2.42 7.02
C ALA A 70 -2.87 2.20 6.45
N SER A 71 -2.76 1.59 5.25
CA SER A 71 -1.48 1.41 4.57
C SER A 71 -0.86 2.74 4.13
N LEU A 72 -1.67 3.64 3.57
CA LEU A 72 -1.23 4.99 3.21
C LEU A 72 -0.70 5.76 4.43
N MET A 73 -1.45 5.78 5.52
CA MET A 73 -1.03 6.40 6.78
C MET A 73 0.29 5.82 7.27
N GLN A 74 0.43 4.49 7.26
CA GLN A 74 1.68 3.83 7.64
C GLN A 74 2.85 4.23 6.74
N LYS A 75 2.64 4.35 5.43
CA LYS A 75 3.71 4.76 4.51
C LYS A 75 4.07 6.25 4.67
N ILE A 76 3.12 7.12 5.02
CA ILE A 76 3.37 8.54 5.28
C ILE A 76 4.13 8.73 6.61
N LEU A 77 3.68 8.07 7.68
CA LEU A 77 4.26 8.22 9.01
C LEU A 77 5.66 7.59 9.14
N ARG A 78 5.97 6.59 8.31
CA ARG A 78 7.26 5.88 8.37
C ARG A 78 8.34 6.62 7.59
N SER A 79 9.13 7.41 8.31
CA SER A 79 10.35 8.04 7.79
C SER A 79 11.58 7.12 7.79
N ARG A 80 11.54 5.98 8.50
CA ARG A 80 12.68 5.05 8.67
C ARG A 80 12.27 3.60 8.50
N LEU A 81 13.25 2.76 8.15
CA LEU A 81 13.10 1.31 8.05
C LEU A 81 12.87 0.68 9.42
N ILE A 82 11.99 -0.30 9.47
CA ILE A 82 11.84 -1.17 10.64
C ILE A 82 12.97 -2.20 10.61
N LYS A 83 13.77 -2.24 11.67
CA LYS A 83 14.78 -3.29 11.85
C LYS A 83 14.06 -4.58 12.20
N SER A 84 14.39 -5.69 11.53
CA SER A 84 13.85 -7.00 11.84
C SER A 84 14.92 -7.90 12.42
N THR A 85 14.65 -8.49 13.58
CA THR A 85 15.47 -9.52 14.24
C THR A 85 15.26 -10.90 13.62
N HIS A 86 14.06 -11.19 13.12
CA HIS A 86 13.68 -12.47 12.52
C HIS A 86 14.46 -12.78 11.24
N ASP A 87 14.80 -14.05 11.04
CA ASP A 87 15.47 -14.49 9.82
C ASP A 87 14.52 -14.55 8.63
N VAL A 88 15.11 -14.34 7.45
CA VAL A 88 14.39 -14.35 6.19
C VAL A 88 14.26 -15.81 5.74
N GLU A 89 13.03 -16.29 5.65
CA GLU A 89 12.73 -17.60 5.09
C GLU A 89 12.66 -17.50 3.56
N VAL A 90 13.38 -18.37 2.86
CA VAL A 90 13.40 -18.41 1.39
C VAL A 90 12.96 -19.79 0.93
N GLN A 91 11.87 -19.85 0.17
CA GLN A 91 11.37 -21.06 -0.46
C GLN A 91 11.55 -20.95 -1.98
N ARG A 92 12.10 -22.01 -2.59
CA ARG A 92 12.43 -22.06 -4.02
C ARG A 92 11.95 -23.38 -4.60
N LYS A 93 11.65 -23.36 -5.90
CA LYS A 93 11.29 -24.58 -6.64
C LYS A 93 12.47 -25.56 -6.76
N ASP A 94 13.69 -25.03 -6.95
CA ASP A 94 14.93 -25.82 -6.92
C ASP A 94 15.70 -25.55 -5.61
N PRO A 95 15.73 -26.51 -4.67
CA PRO A 95 16.45 -26.37 -3.40
C PRO A 95 17.98 -26.30 -3.57
N LYS A 96 18.53 -26.72 -4.71
CA LYS A 96 19.98 -26.75 -4.96
C LYS A 96 20.51 -25.43 -5.50
N SER A 97 19.63 -24.50 -5.88
CA SER A 97 20.02 -23.19 -6.37
C SER A 97 20.65 -22.36 -5.23
N PRO A 98 21.88 -21.83 -5.40
CA PRO A 98 22.61 -21.14 -4.34
C PRO A 98 21.87 -19.90 -3.84
N LEU A 99 21.80 -19.74 -2.52
CA LEU A 99 21.28 -18.55 -1.87
C LEU A 99 22.36 -17.46 -1.93
N TYR A 100 22.03 -16.34 -2.58
CA TYR A 100 22.87 -15.15 -2.61
C TYR A 100 22.29 -14.12 -1.65
N SER A 101 23.15 -13.56 -0.82
CA SER A 101 22.88 -12.43 0.05
C SER A 101 23.98 -11.41 -0.15
N ILE A 102 23.61 -10.14 -0.20
CA ILE A 102 24.55 -9.01 -0.29
C ILE A 102 24.57 -8.26 1.03
N LYS A 103 25.65 -7.50 1.27
CA LYS A 103 25.74 -6.58 2.41
C LYS A 103 25.77 -5.11 2.01
N THR A 104 26.09 -4.83 0.75
CA THR A 104 26.19 -3.47 0.20
C THR A 104 25.52 -3.38 -1.17
N PHE A 105 25.09 -2.18 -1.57
CA PHE A 105 24.45 -1.99 -2.89
C PHE A 105 25.46 -2.07 -4.04
N GLU A 106 26.75 -1.86 -3.79
CA GLU A 106 27.84 -2.02 -4.76
C GLU A 106 27.95 -3.45 -5.30
N GLU A 107 27.66 -4.45 -4.46
CA GLU A 107 27.71 -5.87 -4.83
C GLU A 107 26.71 -6.22 -5.94
N LEU A 108 25.64 -5.42 -6.12
CA LEU A 108 24.62 -5.60 -7.14
C LEU A 108 25.07 -5.18 -8.54
N LYS A 109 26.22 -4.51 -8.67
CA LYS A 109 26.76 -4.02 -9.95
C LYS A 109 25.74 -3.22 -10.77
N LEU A 110 24.99 -2.36 -10.06
CA LEU A 110 23.99 -1.47 -10.65
C LEU A 110 24.65 -0.44 -11.59
N ARG A 111 23.85 0.15 -12.48
CA ARG A 111 24.28 1.32 -13.24
C ARG A 111 24.67 2.45 -12.29
N PRO A 112 25.79 3.17 -12.51
CA PRO A 112 26.28 4.19 -11.58
C PRO A 112 25.24 5.26 -11.24
N GLU A 113 24.41 5.66 -12.21
CA GLU A 113 23.35 6.65 -12.04
C GLU A 113 22.27 6.15 -11.09
N LEU A 114 21.88 4.87 -11.23
CA LEU A 114 20.87 4.25 -10.39
C LEU A 114 21.40 4.02 -8.97
N LEU A 115 22.65 3.56 -8.83
CA LEU A 115 23.31 3.42 -7.52
C LEU A 115 23.40 4.77 -6.79
N LYS A 116 23.78 5.84 -7.51
CA LYS A 116 23.76 7.21 -6.97
C LYS A 116 22.36 7.62 -6.51
N GLY A 117 21.34 7.21 -7.26
CA GLY A 117 19.93 7.39 -6.92
C GLY A 117 19.55 6.72 -5.60
N VAL A 118 19.95 5.46 -5.40
CA VAL A 118 19.74 4.72 -4.14
C VAL A 118 20.33 5.48 -2.94
N TYR A 119 21.56 5.97 -3.04
CA TYR A 119 22.19 6.73 -1.96
C TYR A 119 21.51 8.09 -1.70
N SER A 120 21.10 8.78 -2.76
CA SER A 120 20.49 10.11 -2.63
C SER A 120 19.14 10.14 -1.92
N ILE A 121 18.44 9.00 -1.86
CA ILE A 121 17.19 8.86 -1.11
C ILE A 121 17.40 8.36 0.32
N GLY A 122 18.66 8.23 0.77
CA GLY A 122 19.02 7.88 2.14
C GLY A 122 19.13 6.39 2.43
N PHE A 123 19.34 5.55 1.41
CA PHE A 123 19.62 4.12 1.60
C PHE A 123 21.12 3.85 1.58
N ASP A 124 21.73 3.82 2.77
CA ASP A 124 23.16 3.53 2.93
C ASP A 124 23.48 2.03 2.80
N LEU A 125 22.61 1.17 3.32
CA LEU A 125 22.76 -0.29 3.32
C LEU A 125 21.43 -0.97 2.97
N PRO A 126 21.46 -2.15 2.31
CA PRO A 126 20.26 -2.92 2.05
C PRO A 126 19.60 -3.36 3.38
N SER A 127 18.26 -3.32 3.41
CA SER A 127 17.50 -3.90 4.51
C SER A 127 17.54 -5.43 4.50
N LYS A 128 17.17 -6.08 5.61
CA LYS A 128 17.22 -7.55 5.74
C LYS A 128 16.46 -8.29 4.61
N ILE A 129 15.30 -7.76 4.18
CA ILE A 129 14.55 -8.33 3.04
C ILE A 129 15.27 -8.06 1.70
N GLN A 130 15.88 -6.87 1.53
CA GLN A 130 16.59 -6.47 0.32
C GLN A 130 17.87 -7.27 0.11
N GLU A 131 18.61 -7.60 1.19
CA GLU A 131 19.83 -8.41 1.13
C GLU A 131 19.60 -9.72 0.38
N THR A 132 18.42 -10.33 0.57
CA THR A 132 18.04 -11.61 -0.04
C THR A 132 17.25 -11.44 -1.33
N ALA A 133 16.38 -10.43 -1.39
CA ALA A 133 15.51 -10.20 -2.53
C ALA A 133 16.26 -9.67 -3.75
N LEU A 134 17.12 -8.65 -3.57
CA LEU A 134 17.76 -7.95 -4.68
C LEU A 134 18.67 -8.84 -5.53
N PRO A 135 19.53 -9.71 -4.97
CA PRO A 135 20.35 -10.62 -5.78
C PRO A 135 19.52 -11.57 -6.64
N THR A 136 18.36 -12.00 -6.11
CA THR A 136 17.43 -12.89 -6.83
C THR A 136 16.68 -12.12 -7.92
N LEU A 137 16.20 -10.91 -7.61
CA LEU A 137 15.46 -10.07 -8.56
C LEU A 137 16.33 -9.55 -9.71
N LEU A 138 17.61 -9.29 -9.44
CA LEU A 138 18.59 -8.79 -10.40
C LEU A 138 19.38 -9.90 -11.10
N ALA A 139 19.14 -11.17 -10.75
CA ALA A 139 19.76 -12.31 -11.42
C ALA A 139 19.49 -12.32 -12.92
N ASP A 140 20.42 -12.91 -13.68
CA ASP A 140 20.23 -13.16 -15.11
C ASP A 140 20.31 -14.68 -15.36
N PRO A 141 19.23 -15.33 -15.81
CA PRO A 141 17.94 -14.76 -16.20
C PRO A 141 17.10 -14.22 -15.01
N PRO A 142 16.19 -13.25 -15.25
CA PRO A 142 15.29 -12.73 -14.22
C PRO A 142 14.44 -13.83 -13.59
N GLN A 143 14.30 -13.77 -12.26
CA GLN A 143 13.44 -14.69 -11.51
C GLN A 143 12.19 -13.98 -11.00
N ASN A 144 11.07 -14.70 -11.07
CA ASN A 144 9.81 -14.27 -10.50
C ASN A 144 9.86 -14.37 -8.97
N MET A 145 9.11 -13.50 -8.28
CA MET A 145 9.17 -13.41 -6.83
C MET A 145 7.80 -13.15 -6.19
N ILE A 146 7.57 -13.81 -5.07
CA ILE A 146 6.55 -13.43 -4.10
C ILE A 146 7.29 -13.06 -2.81
N ALA A 147 7.17 -11.81 -2.37
CA ALA A 147 7.84 -11.33 -1.17
C ALA A 147 6.84 -10.84 -0.14
N GLN A 148 6.87 -11.48 1.02
CA GLN A 148 6.05 -11.14 2.18
C GLN A 148 6.93 -10.57 3.28
N SER A 149 6.54 -9.39 3.76
CA SER A 149 7.11 -8.79 4.97
C SER A 149 6.23 -7.63 5.42
N GLN A 150 6.31 -7.23 6.69
CA GLN A 150 5.55 -6.08 7.19
C GLN A 150 5.86 -4.78 6.42
N SER A 151 4.97 -3.79 6.48
CA SER A 151 5.25 -2.47 5.90
C SER A 151 6.42 -1.80 6.65
N GLY A 152 7.22 -0.99 5.94
CA GLY A 152 8.44 -0.38 6.48
C GLY A 152 9.72 -1.24 6.42
N THR A 153 9.69 -2.43 5.83
CA THR A 153 10.89 -3.30 5.66
C THR A 153 11.72 -3.01 4.41
N GLY A 154 11.25 -2.12 3.53
CA GLY A 154 11.96 -1.77 2.29
C GLY A 154 11.52 -2.52 1.02
N LYS A 155 10.34 -3.18 1.03
CA LYS A 155 9.75 -3.85 -0.15
C LYS A 155 9.67 -2.92 -1.38
N THR A 156 9.11 -1.73 -1.18
CA THR A 156 8.90 -0.74 -2.25
C THR A 156 10.20 -0.37 -2.95
N ALA A 157 11.24 -0.07 -2.17
CA ALA A 157 12.56 0.22 -2.72
C ALA A 157 13.16 -1.00 -3.45
N ALA A 158 12.93 -2.23 -2.95
CA ALA A 158 13.45 -3.44 -3.57
C ALA A 158 12.92 -3.65 -5.00
N PHE A 159 11.60 -3.56 -5.19
CA PHE A 159 11.00 -3.80 -6.51
C PHE A 159 11.19 -2.62 -7.45
N ILE A 160 11.25 -1.39 -6.95
CA ILE A 160 11.55 -0.22 -7.77
C ILE A 160 12.98 -0.34 -8.31
N LEU A 161 13.95 -0.68 -7.44
CA LEU A 161 15.33 -0.86 -7.85
C LEU A 161 15.47 -1.98 -8.89
N ALA A 162 14.81 -3.12 -8.65
CA ALA A 162 14.77 -4.22 -9.61
C ALA A 162 14.16 -3.79 -10.95
N SER A 163 13.04 -3.06 -10.92
CA SER A 163 12.35 -2.58 -12.11
C SER A 163 13.19 -1.60 -12.93
N LEU A 164 13.76 -0.57 -12.28
CA LEU A 164 14.59 0.45 -12.92
C LEU A 164 15.90 -0.12 -13.48
N SER A 165 16.41 -1.20 -12.89
CA SER A 165 17.59 -1.90 -13.40
C SER A 165 17.33 -2.61 -14.74
N ARG A 166 16.07 -2.88 -15.08
CA ARG A 166 15.67 -3.57 -16.33
C ARG A 166 15.22 -2.62 -17.44
N VAL A 167 15.06 -1.32 -17.15
CA VAL A 167 14.62 -0.34 -18.14
C VAL A 167 15.72 -0.09 -19.17
N GLU A 168 15.40 -0.26 -20.44
CA GLU A 168 16.24 0.20 -21.55
C GLU A 168 15.87 1.64 -21.91
N GLU A 169 16.77 2.58 -21.62
CA GLU A 169 16.50 4.01 -21.70
C GLU A 169 16.20 4.53 -23.11
N GLU A 170 16.85 3.96 -24.13
CA GLU A 170 16.69 4.37 -25.53
C GLU A 170 15.34 3.95 -26.13
N GLN A 171 14.64 3.03 -25.46
CA GLN A 171 13.40 2.44 -25.93
C GLN A 171 12.19 3.21 -25.37
N ARG A 172 11.60 4.08 -26.21
CA ARG A 172 10.47 4.96 -25.86
C ARG A 172 9.12 4.24 -25.93
N TYR A 173 8.89 3.32 -25.01
CA TYR A 173 7.60 2.66 -24.80
C TYR A 173 7.56 2.03 -23.41
N PRO A 174 6.37 1.71 -22.87
CA PRO A 174 6.22 1.06 -21.57
C PRO A 174 6.92 -0.29 -21.51
N GLN A 175 7.83 -0.43 -20.54
CA GLN A 175 8.62 -1.63 -20.26
C GLN A 175 8.36 -2.17 -18.85
N VAL A 176 8.00 -1.30 -17.91
CA VAL A 176 7.68 -1.63 -16.53
C VAL A 176 6.25 -1.24 -16.25
N LEU A 177 5.49 -2.14 -15.63
CA LEU A 177 4.15 -1.90 -15.15
C LEU A 177 4.06 -2.22 -13.66
N ILE A 178 3.72 -1.21 -12.85
CA ILE A 178 3.52 -1.34 -11.40
C ILE A 178 2.04 -1.07 -11.10
N LEU A 179 1.35 -2.08 -10.58
CA LEU A 179 -0.02 -1.95 -10.10
C LEU A 179 -0.01 -1.63 -8.61
N SER A 180 -0.76 -0.60 -8.24
CA SER A 180 -1.05 -0.23 -6.86
C SER A 180 -2.56 -0.22 -6.64
N PRO A 181 -3.05 -0.57 -5.45
CA PRO A 181 -4.49 -0.74 -5.22
C PRO A 181 -5.21 0.61 -5.30
N THR A 182 -4.65 1.68 -4.73
CA THR A 182 -5.28 3.01 -4.77
C THR A 182 -4.50 4.02 -5.58
N TYR A 183 -5.19 5.13 -5.89
CA TYR A 183 -4.60 6.32 -6.49
C TYR A 183 -3.42 6.82 -5.64
N GLU A 184 -3.63 6.97 -4.34
CA GLU A 184 -2.70 7.57 -3.39
C GLU A 184 -1.44 6.73 -3.26
N LEU A 185 -1.59 5.40 -3.19
CA LEU A 185 -0.46 4.46 -3.15
C LEU A 185 0.31 4.44 -4.47
N ALA A 186 -0.37 4.58 -5.61
CA ALA A 186 0.31 4.70 -6.92
C ALA A 186 1.17 5.97 -7.01
N ILE A 187 0.65 7.11 -6.54
CA ILE A 187 1.41 8.37 -6.48
C ILE A 187 2.65 8.19 -5.61
N GLN A 188 2.49 7.68 -4.39
CA GLN A 188 3.60 7.50 -3.45
C GLN A 188 4.70 6.57 -3.99
N THR A 189 4.32 5.41 -4.55
CA THR A 189 5.28 4.49 -5.17
C THR A 189 6.00 5.16 -6.34
N GLY A 190 5.30 5.99 -7.12
CA GLY A 190 5.90 6.71 -8.23
C GLY A 190 6.86 7.81 -7.80
N GLU A 191 6.60 8.49 -6.67
CA GLU A 191 7.54 9.45 -6.10
C GLU A 191 8.84 8.79 -5.67
N VAL A 192 8.77 7.63 -5.02
CA VAL A 192 9.96 6.84 -4.67
C VAL A 192 10.73 6.44 -5.94
N ALA A 193 10.00 5.99 -6.97
CA ALA A 193 10.62 5.59 -8.24
C ALA A 193 11.31 6.76 -8.95
N LYS A 194 10.68 7.93 -9.00
CA LYS A 194 11.26 9.15 -9.57
C LYS A 194 12.49 9.62 -8.80
N ARG A 195 12.44 9.62 -7.46
CA ARG A 195 13.59 10.01 -6.63
C ARG A 195 14.76 9.03 -6.81
N MET A 196 14.49 7.72 -6.84
CA MET A 196 15.52 6.71 -7.08
C MET A 196 16.10 6.82 -8.50
N ALA A 197 15.30 7.20 -9.50
CA ALA A 197 15.74 7.38 -10.88
C ALA A 197 16.24 8.80 -11.21
N GLN A 198 16.42 9.70 -10.23
CA GLN A 198 16.65 11.12 -10.52
C GLN A 198 17.92 11.41 -11.34
N PHE A 199 18.90 10.50 -11.32
CA PHE A 199 20.11 10.61 -12.14
C PHE A 199 20.02 9.82 -13.46
N CYS A 200 18.98 9.00 -13.65
CA CYS A 200 18.68 8.28 -14.90
C CYS A 200 17.81 9.17 -15.80
N THR A 201 18.41 10.20 -16.40
CA THR A 201 17.69 11.32 -17.04
C THR A 201 16.81 10.96 -18.24
N ARG A 202 16.95 9.75 -18.80
CA ARG A 202 16.16 9.28 -19.95
C ARG A 202 14.96 8.41 -19.55
N ILE A 203 14.88 7.95 -18.31
CA ILE A 203 13.74 7.18 -17.80
C ILE A 203 12.60 8.13 -17.47
N THR A 204 11.44 7.91 -18.07
CA THR A 204 10.24 8.71 -17.81
C THR A 204 9.10 7.84 -17.27
N PHE A 205 8.16 8.49 -16.59
CA PHE A 205 7.15 7.88 -15.75
C PHE A 205 5.77 8.42 -16.10
N CYS A 206 4.78 7.52 -16.20
CA CYS A 206 3.39 7.86 -16.39
C CYS A 206 2.51 7.25 -15.29
N TYR A 207 1.43 7.95 -14.93
CA TYR A 207 0.48 7.50 -13.90
C TYR A 207 -0.88 7.17 -14.54
N ALA A 208 -1.21 5.88 -14.62
CA ALA A 208 -2.51 5.39 -15.04
C ALA A 208 -3.49 5.40 -13.86
N VAL A 209 -3.95 6.60 -13.51
CA VAL A 209 -4.81 6.83 -12.36
C VAL A 209 -6.00 7.73 -12.72
N ARG A 210 -6.98 7.90 -11.81
CA ARG A 210 -8.15 8.78 -12.08
C ARG A 210 -7.70 10.21 -12.40
N GLY A 211 -8.41 10.86 -13.33
CA GLY A 211 -8.10 12.22 -13.80
C GLY A 211 -7.09 12.30 -14.94
N VAL A 212 -6.25 11.28 -15.17
CA VAL A 212 -5.29 11.28 -16.28
C VAL A 212 -5.93 10.74 -17.55
N THR A 213 -5.88 11.55 -18.61
CA THR A 213 -6.44 11.22 -19.93
C THR A 213 -5.41 11.48 -21.03
N PHE A 214 -5.55 10.74 -22.12
CA PHE A 214 -4.79 10.95 -23.34
C PHE A 214 -5.74 11.17 -24.51
N SER A 215 -5.22 11.81 -25.56
CA SER A 215 -5.98 11.99 -26.78
C SER A 215 -6.20 10.66 -27.50
N HIS A 216 -7.29 10.55 -28.26
CA HIS A 216 -7.53 9.35 -29.05
C HIS A 216 -6.40 9.12 -30.06
N GLY A 217 -5.86 7.90 -30.08
CA GLY A 217 -4.74 7.53 -30.96
C GLY A 217 -3.34 7.84 -30.41
N GLU A 218 -3.24 8.55 -29.29
CA GLU A 218 -1.97 8.82 -28.62
C GLU A 218 -1.33 7.52 -28.09
N LYS A 219 0.01 7.48 -28.07
CA LYS A 219 0.78 6.33 -27.57
C LYS A 219 1.69 6.78 -26.45
N ILE A 220 1.58 6.12 -25.30
CA ILE A 220 2.46 6.37 -24.16
C ILE A 220 3.89 6.01 -24.57
N GLN A 221 4.79 6.96 -24.39
CA GLN A 221 6.22 6.79 -24.67
C GLN A 221 7.04 6.54 -23.40
N ASP A 222 6.44 6.76 -22.22
CA ASP A 222 7.06 6.54 -20.93
C ASP A 222 7.41 5.07 -20.69
N GLN A 223 8.59 4.82 -20.14
CA GLN A 223 9.08 3.46 -19.91
C GLN A 223 8.47 2.80 -18.68
N VAL A 224 8.05 3.60 -17.69
CA VAL A 224 7.46 3.10 -16.44
C VAL A 224 6.04 3.61 -16.31
N ILE A 225 5.08 2.70 -16.19
CA ILE A 225 3.69 3.02 -15.85
C ILE A 225 3.41 2.55 -14.43
N LEU A 226 2.88 3.46 -13.61
CA LEU A 226 2.31 3.15 -12.30
C LEU A 226 0.82 3.43 -12.32
N GLY A 227 -0.02 2.59 -11.72
CA GLY A 227 -1.45 2.90 -11.69
C GLY A 227 -2.33 1.85 -11.05
N THR A 228 -3.62 2.12 -11.08
CA THR A 228 -4.64 1.21 -10.55
C THR A 228 -5.09 0.22 -11.63
N PRO A 229 -5.46 -1.03 -11.27
CA PRO A 229 -5.86 -2.06 -12.24
C PRO A 229 -6.94 -1.59 -13.22
N GLY A 230 -7.98 -0.90 -12.73
CA GLY A 230 -9.08 -0.42 -13.57
C GLY A 230 -8.62 0.54 -14.67
N LYS A 231 -7.74 1.49 -14.34
CA LYS A 231 -7.22 2.45 -15.33
C LYS A 231 -6.24 1.82 -16.32
N ILE A 232 -5.46 0.85 -15.86
CA ILE A 232 -4.60 0.06 -16.75
C ILE A 232 -5.43 -0.77 -17.73
N ILE A 233 -6.54 -1.36 -17.29
CA ILE A 233 -7.48 -2.06 -18.17
C ILE A 233 -8.01 -1.12 -19.26
N ASP A 234 -8.46 0.07 -18.87
CA ASP A 234 -8.95 1.07 -19.83
C ASP A 234 -7.84 1.43 -20.85
N TRP A 235 -6.65 1.78 -20.38
CA TRP A 235 -5.55 2.23 -21.24
C TRP A 235 -5.06 1.13 -22.17
N ALA A 236 -4.93 -0.10 -21.70
CA ALA A 236 -4.39 -1.21 -22.49
C ALA A 236 -5.44 -1.82 -23.44
N PHE A 237 -6.66 -2.07 -22.96
CA PHE A 237 -7.66 -2.85 -23.71
C PHE A 237 -8.64 -1.98 -24.49
N LYS A 238 -9.13 -0.90 -23.88
CA LYS A 238 -10.14 -0.02 -24.50
C LYS A 238 -9.48 1.00 -25.43
N PHE A 239 -8.52 1.74 -24.92
CA PHE A 239 -7.88 2.83 -25.66
C PHE A 239 -6.62 2.42 -26.43
N LYS A 240 -5.99 1.31 -26.03
CA LYS A 240 -4.77 0.78 -26.66
C LYS A 240 -3.64 1.80 -26.69
N PHE A 241 -3.45 2.56 -25.60
CA PHE A 241 -2.39 3.55 -25.47
C PHE A 241 -0.99 2.92 -25.41
N PHE A 242 -0.90 1.66 -25.01
CA PHE A 242 0.33 0.87 -24.99
C PHE A 242 0.05 -0.63 -25.17
N ASP A 243 1.10 -1.42 -25.36
CA ASP A 243 1.02 -2.87 -25.56
C ASP A 243 1.61 -3.63 -24.35
N LEU A 244 0.76 -4.41 -23.69
CA LEU A 244 1.15 -5.25 -22.54
C LEU A 244 2.16 -6.34 -22.92
N SER A 245 2.22 -6.76 -24.18
CA SER A 245 3.18 -7.80 -24.62
C SER A 245 4.64 -7.34 -24.56
N ARG A 246 4.87 -6.02 -24.50
CA ARG A 246 6.21 -5.39 -24.44
C ARG A 246 6.71 -5.15 -23.02
N ILE A 247 5.88 -5.39 -22.01
CA ILE A 247 6.24 -5.24 -20.61
C ILE A 247 7.23 -6.34 -20.22
N LYS A 248 8.39 -5.92 -19.73
CA LYS A 248 9.48 -6.79 -19.25
C LYS A 248 9.38 -7.06 -17.76
N VAL A 249 8.81 -6.13 -17.00
CA VAL A 249 8.66 -6.24 -15.55
C VAL A 249 7.24 -5.85 -15.15
N PHE A 250 6.59 -6.72 -14.38
CA PHE A 250 5.26 -6.53 -13.84
C PHE A 250 5.27 -6.68 -12.31
N VAL A 251 4.76 -5.68 -11.62
CA VAL A 251 4.73 -5.63 -10.15
C VAL A 251 3.28 -5.49 -9.66
N LEU A 252 2.93 -6.30 -8.66
CA LEU A 252 1.75 -6.13 -7.82
C LEU A 252 2.21 -5.67 -6.43
N ASP A 253 1.95 -4.41 -6.08
CA ASP A 253 2.22 -3.86 -4.75
C ASP A 253 0.98 -3.96 -3.84
N GLU A 254 1.19 -4.20 -2.55
CA GLU A 254 0.13 -4.36 -1.53
C GLU A 254 -0.97 -5.35 -1.96
N ALA A 255 -0.59 -6.58 -2.31
CA ALA A 255 -1.50 -7.56 -2.91
C ALA A 255 -2.67 -7.98 -2.01
N ASP A 256 -2.47 -7.98 -0.69
CA ASP A 256 -3.52 -8.14 0.31
C ASP A 256 -4.62 -7.09 0.20
N ILE A 257 -4.23 -5.82 0.03
CA ILE A 257 -5.17 -4.71 -0.20
C ILE A 257 -5.75 -4.79 -1.61
N MET A 258 -4.95 -5.21 -2.59
CA MET A 258 -5.35 -5.35 -4.00
C MET A 258 -6.53 -6.32 -4.16
N ILE A 259 -6.49 -7.48 -3.50
CA ILE A 259 -7.57 -8.48 -3.63
C ILE A 259 -8.84 -8.08 -2.89
N ALA A 260 -8.73 -7.29 -1.82
CA ALA A 260 -9.87 -6.80 -1.04
C ALA A 260 -10.69 -5.74 -1.81
N GLN A 261 -10.08 -5.08 -2.81
CA GLN A 261 -10.75 -4.07 -3.60
C GLN A 261 -11.61 -4.68 -4.71
N GLN A 262 -12.85 -4.20 -4.80
CA GLN A 262 -13.83 -4.74 -5.73
C GLN A 262 -13.32 -4.70 -7.18
N GLY A 263 -13.27 -5.88 -7.81
CA GLY A 263 -12.87 -6.08 -9.20
C GLY A 263 -11.35 -6.00 -9.46
N HIS A 264 -10.53 -5.59 -8.50
CA HIS A 264 -9.07 -5.44 -8.71
C HIS A 264 -8.38 -6.79 -8.89
N HIS A 265 -8.86 -7.83 -8.20
CA HIS A 265 -8.47 -9.22 -8.41
C HIS A 265 -8.59 -9.64 -9.90
N ASP A 266 -9.80 -9.56 -10.47
CA ASP A 266 -10.07 -10.02 -11.84
C ASP A 266 -9.40 -9.15 -12.89
N GLN A 267 -9.33 -7.84 -12.65
CA GLN A 267 -8.62 -6.90 -13.52
C GLN A 267 -7.12 -7.21 -13.57
N SER A 268 -6.49 -7.49 -12.43
CA SER A 268 -5.08 -7.87 -12.35
C SER A 268 -4.78 -9.16 -13.10
N ILE A 269 -5.63 -10.19 -12.94
CA ILE A 269 -5.51 -11.45 -13.70
C ILE A 269 -5.65 -11.20 -15.20
N ARG A 270 -6.58 -10.33 -15.61
CA ARG A 270 -6.80 -9.99 -17.03
C ARG A 270 -5.60 -9.25 -17.63
N ILE A 271 -4.96 -8.36 -16.88
CA ILE A 271 -3.71 -7.70 -17.28
C ILE A 271 -2.61 -8.76 -17.45
N HIS A 272 -2.41 -9.61 -16.44
CA HIS A 272 -1.41 -10.67 -16.45
C HIS A 272 -1.51 -11.57 -17.69
N LYS A 273 -2.73 -12.00 -18.06
CA LYS A 273 -2.98 -12.85 -19.24
C LYS A 273 -2.52 -12.25 -20.58
N ARG A 274 -2.20 -10.94 -20.63
CA ARG A 274 -1.72 -10.25 -21.83
C ARG A 274 -0.23 -9.92 -21.81
N LEU A 275 0.47 -10.19 -20.70
CA LEU A 275 1.90 -10.00 -20.58
C LEU A 275 2.66 -11.09 -21.36
N SER A 276 3.92 -10.80 -21.68
CA SER A 276 4.83 -11.78 -22.28
C SER A 276 5.14 -12.92 -21.30
N PRO A 277 5.34 -14.17 -21.76
CA PRO A 277 5.79 -15.27 -20.90
C PRO A 277 7.18 -15.04 -20.30
N ASN A 278 7.99 -14.16 -20.90
CA ASN A 278 9.32 -13.76 -20.39
C ASN A 278 9.26 -12.55 -19.45
N CYS A 279 8.07 -12.05 -19.14
CA CYS A 279 7.89 -10.93 -18.22
C CYS A 279 8.27 -11.37 -16.80
N GLN A 280 9.18 -10.63 -16.15
CA GLN A 280 9.49 -10.83 -14.75
C GLN A 280 8.31 -10.35 -13.90
N MET A 281 7.76 -11.25 -13.08
CA MET A 281 6.59 -10.98 -12.26
C MET A 281 6.99 -10.95 -10.79
N MET A 282 6.59 -9.87 -10.10
CA MET A 282 6.85 -9.69 -8.69
C MET A 282 5.57 -9.33 -7.94
N LEU A 283 5.31 -9.98 -6.81
CA LEU A 283 4.20 -9.67 -5.92
C LEU A 283 4.71 -9.37 -4.52
N PHE A 284 4.25 -8.27 -3.95
CA PHE A 284 4.58 -7.82 -2.61
C PHE A 284 3.32 -7.67 -1.78
N SER A 285 3.35 -8.20 -0.56
CA SER A 285 2.22 -8.19 0.36
C SER A 285 2.70 -8.05 1.81
N ALA A 286 1.89 -7.45 2.68
CA ALA A 286 2.15 -7.49 4.12
C ALA A 286 1.63 -8.79 4.73
N THR A 287 0.46 -9.25 4.32
CA THR A 287 -0.15 -10.52 4.75
C THR A 287 0.03 -11.64 3.72
N TYR A 288 -0.31 -12.87 4.13
CA TYR A 288 -0.12 -14.09 3.33
C TYR A 288 -1.29 -15.05 3.50
N ASP A 289 -2.47 -14.50 3.72
CA ASP A 289 -3.67 -15.29 3.93
C ASP A 289 -3.97 -16.11 2.68
N LYS A 290 -4.76 -17.17 2.85
CA LYS A 290 -5.02 -18.16 1.80
C LYS A 290 -5.46 -17.51 0.48
N GLU A 291 -6.30 -16.48 0.54
CA GLU A 291 -6.79 -15.75 -0.64
C GLU A 291 -5.66 -15.01 -1.38
N VAL A 292 -4.75 -14.36 -0.65
CA VAL A 292 -3.57 -13.69 -1.24
C VAL A 292 -2.69 -14.71 -1.96
N MET A 293 -2.60 -15.91 -1.40
CA MET A 293 -1.79 -16.98 -1.98
C MET A 293 -2.37 -17.63 -3.20
N GLU A 294 -3.67 -17.95 -3.17
CA GLU A 294 -4.37 -18.42 -4.36
C GLU A 294 -4.28 -17.38 -5.48
N PHE A 295 -4.41 -16.09 -5.15
CA PHE A 295 -4.20 -15.00 -6.11
C PHE A 295 -2.76 -14.95 -6.66
N ALA A 296 -1.76 -15.06 -5.79
CA ALA A 296 -0.36 -15.02 -6.20
C ALA A 296 0.00 -16.20 -7.12
N GLU A 297 -0.49 -17.40 -6.83
CA GLU A 297 -0.27 -18.61 -7.64
C GLU A 297 -0.96 -18.53 -9.01
N MET A 298 -2.07 -17.81 -9.13
CA MET A 298 -2.75 -17.58 -10.42
C MET A 298 -1.98 -16.65 -11.36
N ILE A 299 -1.15 -15.76 -10.81
CA ILE A 299 -0.44 -14.73 -11.59
C ILE A 299 1.04 -15.08 -11.76
N ILE A 300 1.69 -15.60 -10.73
CA ILE A 300 3.14 -15.75 -10.71
C ILE A 300 3.53 -17.21 -10.85
N SER A 301 4.13 -17.54 -12.00
CA SER A 301 4.66 -18.88 -12.25
C SER A 301 6.10 -19.03 -11.74
N ASN A 302 6.39 -20.19 -11.14
CA ASN A 302 7.72 -20.55 -10.60
C ASN A 302 8.39 -19.45 -9.72
N PRO A 303 7.68 -18.87 -8.72
CA PRO A 303 8.26 -17.82 -7.90
C PRO A 303 9.35 -18.34 -6.95
N VAL A 304 10.33 -17.49 -6.68
CA VAL A 304 11.05 -17.53 -5.40
C VAL A 304 10.17 -16.84 -4.37
N VAL A 305 9.84 -17.56 -3.30
CA VAL A 305 9.03 -17.04 -2.21
C VAL A 305 9.94 -16.60 -1.08
N ILE A 306 9.88 -15.33 -0.70
CA ILE A 306 10.61 -14.79 0.44
C ILE A 306 9.61 -14.38 1.50
N ARG A 307 9.79 -14.86 2.74
CA ARG A 307 8.95 -14.51 3.88
C ARG A 307 9.82 -13.97 5.00
N LEU A 308 9.46 -12.80 5.50
CA LEU A 308 10.01 -12.26 6.72
C LEU A 308 8.88 -12.20 7.74
N ARG A 309 9.00 -13.03 8.77
CA ARG A 309 8.01 -13.07 9.85
C ARG A 309 7.85 -11.65 10.42
N LYS A 310 6.60 -11.30 10.70
CA LYS A 310 6.29 -10.05 11.40
C LYS A 310 7.06 -10.06 12.71
N GLU A 311 7.67 -8.94 13.08
CA GLU A 311 8.11 -8.83 14.46
C GLU A 311 6.87 -8.84 15.33
N GLU A 312 6.71 -9.90 16.11
CA GLU A 312 5.91 -9.79 17.31
C GLU A 312 6.63 -8.75 18.17
N GLU A 313 5.98 -7.61 18.41
CA GLU A 313 6.44 -6.71 19.48
C GLU A 313 6.39 -7.56 20.75
N SER A 314 7.54 -8.12 21.14
CA SER A 314 7.62 -8.78 22.42
C SER A 314 7.46 -7.65 23.44
N LEU A 315 6.26 -7.58 24.01
CA LEU A 315 5.92 -6.67 25.10
C LEU A 315 6.61 -7.15 26.39
N GLU A 316 7.82 -7.69 26.30
CA GLU A 316 8.64 -8.16 27.43
C GLU A 316 8.82 -7.05 28.46
N ASN A 317 8.86 -5.79 27.98
CA ASN A 317 8.98 -4.60 28.81
C ASN A 317 7.65 -3.88 29.06
N ILE A 318 6.55 -4.35 28.48
CA ILE A 318 5.22 -3.73 28.59
C ILE A 318 4.28 -4.68 29.32
N ARG A 319 4.00 -4.34 30.57
CA ARG A 319 3.01 -5.05 31.37
C ARG A 319 1.61 -4.66 30.89
N GLN A 320 0.92 -5.59 30.24
CA GLN A 320 -0.44 -5.41 29.77
C GLN A 320 -1.43 -5.75 30.90
N TYR A 321 -2.38 -4.85 31.13
CA TYR A 321 -3.45 -5.03 32.11
C TYR A 321 -4.80 -4.74 31.43
N TYR A 322 -5.87 -5.34 31.93
CA TYR A 322 -7.24 -4.99 31.53
C TYR A 322 -8.08 -4.71 32.78
N VAL A 323 -9.06 -3.82 32.65
CA VAL A 323 -10.02 -3.48 33.72
C VAL A 323 -11.42 -3.78 33.19
N MET A 324 -12.12 -4.71 33.84
CA MET A 324 -13.51 -5.03 33.50
C MET A 324 -14.40 -3.86 33.93
N CYS A 325 -15.17 -3.32 32.99
CA CYS A 325 -16.12 -2.24 33.24
C CYS A 325 -17.49 -2.65 32.71
N SER A 326 -18.53 -2.43 33.50
CA SER A 326 -19.92 -2.74 33.17
C SER A 326 -20.65 -1.61 32.46
N SER A 327 -20.06 -0.40 32.44
CA SER A 327 -20.61 0.79 31.78
C SER A 327 -19.51 1.75 31.30
N MET A 328 -19.89 2.71 30.45
CA MET A 328 -18.99 3.76 29.97
C MET A 328 -18.52 4.68 31.12
N ASP A 329 -19.40 4.97 32.08
CA ASP A 329 -19.06 5.76 33.28
C ASP A 329 -18.01 5.05 34.15
N GLU A 330 -18.13 3.74 34.31
CA GLU A 330 -17.15 2.94 35.03
C GLU A 330 -15.79 2.89 34.29
N LYS A 331 -15.80 2.84 32.95
CA LYS A 331 -14.58 2.95 32.13
C LYS A 331 -13.92 4.32 32.30
N PHE A 332 -14.71 5.40 32.32
CA PHE A 332 -14.21 6.75 32.56
C PHE A 332 -13.60 6.89 33.97
N GLN A 333 -14.28 6.34 34.98
CA GLN A 333 -13.77 6.34 36.35
C GLN A 333 -12.47 5.52 36.49
N ALA A 334 -12.40 4.35 35.85
CA ALA A 334 -11.20 3.53 35.83
C ALA A 334 -10.00 4.26 35.21
N ILE A 335 -10.20 4.93 34.07
CA ILE A 335 -9.16 5.76 33.43
C ILE A 335 -8.75 6.91 34.34
N SER A 336 -9.73 7.60 34.95
CA SER A 336 -9.46 8.72 35.87
C SER A 336 -8.63 8.28 37.09
N ASN A 337 -8.93 7.11 37.64
CA ASN A 337 -8.18 6.51 38.74
C ASN A 337 -6.74 6.16 38.32
N ILE A 338 -6.56 5.56 37.13
CA ILE A 338 -5.23 5.27 36.58
C ILE A 338 -4.44 6.57 36.41
N TYR A 339 -5.06 7.61 35.87
CA TYR A 339 -4.43 8.91 35.65
C TYR A 339 -4.03 9.59 36.97
N GLY A 340 -4.83 9.43 38.03
CA GLY A 340 -4.52 9.97 39.36
C GLY A 340 -3.36 9.25 40.08
N VAL A 341 -3.08 7.99 39.71
CA VAL A 341 -1.99 7.18 40.29
C VAL A 341 -0.70 7.29 39.48
N LEU A 342 -0.80 7.61 38.19
CA LEU A 342 0.34 7.95 37.36
C LEU A 342 0.92 9.28 37.83
N ALA A 343 1.86 9.22 38.78
CA ALA A 343 2.74 10.34 39.07
C ALA A 343 3.54 10.63 37.81
N ILE A 344 3.09 11.62 37.03
CA ILE A 344 3.87 12.20 35.94
C ILE A 344 5.02 12.93 36.65
N GLY A 345 6.13 12.23 36.84
CA GLY A 345 7.36 12.82 37.33
C GLY A 345 7.76 13.98 36.41
N GLN A 346 7.99 15.14 37.02
CA GLN A 346 8.59 16.31 36.36
C GLN A 346 10.00 16.03 35.86
#